data_AF-A0A182G6N2-F1
#
_entry.id   AF-A0A182G6N2-F1
#
_cell.length_a   1.000
_cell.length_b   1.000
_cell.length_c   1.000
_cell.angle_alpha   90.00
_cell.angle_beta   90.00
_cell.angle_gamma   90.00
#
_symmetry.space_group_name_H-M   'P 1'
#
loop_
_entity.id
_entity.type
_entity.pdbx_description
1 polymer ?
#
loop_
_entity_poly.entity_id
_entity_poly.type
_entity_poly.pdbx_seq_one_letter_code
_entity_poly.pdbx_strand_id
1 'polypeptide(L)'
;MRTVTSEVQSQLLAVIVVVIVAGCFELSFGSPLYKYRCVRDKCLRQQKDSLKDHEQYLDSLNECRLVCGEFRALWPIPAVVVNLGQETREFVPSDIKFDFHTSPDDADVQNYLNQTTRVFLKNLYKECGRNCNRTTNTRIYFSVKVETTETSLTWTTDESYDLFVEDHEGLLEISIVAPTVFGARHGLETTTLTTRTEDSFWTRPGTSFPFEPSSAKLNVLHWHITDSQSFPLEMPSLPLMTKYGAYSKKQIYTQQDVRSVFEYAKLRGIRVLLEFDAPAHAGNGWQWAPAAGLGSLAVCVNQQPWRKLCIEPPCGQLNPANPNLYPTLQKLYADFSGLIPPQEILHMGGDEVFFGCWNATREIVDYLEGQGKSRGEDDFLDLWGEFQANVLRLWDKQRQGLEQLQPTILWSSHLTDPAVIEKYLPKERYVVQTWVESDKDLPLQLVRKGYRLIVSTKNAWYFDHGFWGVTNYYNWRKVYNNKLLKSTKVLGGEACIWTEFIDENSLDSRTWPRLAAVGERLWANPLQDASKAEGRFYRHRERLITRGLRPEAVAPKWCEQNEGECQ
;
A
#
# COMPACT_ATOMS: atom_id res chain seq x y z
N MET A 1 -37.49 12.47 -10.62
CA MET A 1 -38.24 13.73 -10.82
C MET A 1 -38.76 14.24 -9.47
N ARG A 2 -38.08 15.22 -8.89
CA ARG A 2 -38.61 16.24 -7.97
C ARG A 2 -37.53 17.32 -7.91
N THR A 3 -37.79 18.42 -8.60
CA THR A 3 -36.98 19.63 -8.71
C THR A 3 -37.24 20.50 -7.49
N VAL A 4 -36.17 20.89 -6.79
CA VAL A 4 -36.17 22.03 -5.87
C VAL A 4 -35.00 22.91 -6.29
N THR A 5 -35.34 24.08 -6.80
CA THR A 5 -34.45 25.16 -7.21
C THR A 5 -34.15 26.03 -5.99
N SER A 6 -32.86 26.20 -5.66
CA SER A 6 -32.40 27.35 -4.88
C SER A 6 -31.17 27.94 -5.55
N GLU A 7 -31.38 29.09 -6.18
CA GLU A 7 -30.31 29.98 -6.65
C GLU A 7 -29.51 30.48 -5.43
N VAL A 8 -28.21 30.22 -5.44
CA VAL A 8 -27.24 30.92 -4.59
C VAL A 8 -26.31 31.66 -5.54
N GLN A 9 -26.29 32.98 -5.41
CA GLN A 9 -25.41 33.88 -6.16
C GLN A 9 -23.94 33.50 -5.93
N SER A 10 -23.25 33.17 -7.02
CA SER A 10 -21.79 33.06 -7.06
C SER A 10 -21.18 34.47 -6.94
N GLN A 11 -20.62 34.79 -5.78
CA GLN A 11 -19.58 35.81 -5.68
C GLN A 11 -18.23 35.12 -5.94
N LEU A 12 -17.57 35.50 -7.04
CA LEU A 12 -16.19 35.13 -7.29
C LEU A 12 -15.30 35.82 -6.24
N LEU A 13 -14.85 35.06 -5.25
CA LEU A 13 -13.66 35.38 -4.48
C LEU A 13 -12.49 34.61 -5.10
N ALA A 14 -11.55 35.34 -5.69
CA ALA A 14 -10.29 34.79 -6.14
C ALA A 14 -9.44 34.44 -4.90
N VAL A 15 -9.31 33.15 -4.61
CA VAL A 15 -8.48 32.63 -3.52
C VAL A 15 -7.08 32.35 -4.08
N ILE A 16 -6.08 33.06 -3.56
CA ILE A 16 -4.67 32.92 -3.91
C ILE A 16 -4.03 31.90 -2.96
N VAL A 17 -3.58 30.76 -3.49
CA VAL A 17 -2.92 29.70 -2.71
C VAL A 17 -1.41 29.90 -2.72
N VAL A 18 -0.80 30.04 -1.55
CA VAL A 18 0.64 30.29 -1.35
C VAL A 18 1.37 28.98 -1.02
N VAL A 19 2.50 28.72 -1.68
CA VAL A 19 3.37 27.53 -1.49
C VAL A 19 4.45 27.86 -0.44
N ILE A 20 5.06 26.88 0.24
CA ILE A 20 5.91 27.13 1.42
C ILE A 20 7.37 26.70 1.18
N VAL A 21 8.34 27.49 1.66
CA VAL A 21 9.79 27.42 1.44
C VAL A 21 10.52 27.49 2.78
N ALA A 22 11.72 26.94 2.93
CA ALA A 22 12.59 27.21 4.08
C ALA A 22 13.86 27.91 3.59
N GLY A 23 14.21 29.08 4.16
CA GLY A 23 15.19 30.04 3.61
C GLY A 23 16.59 30.06 4.20
N CYS A 24 17.57 30.36 3.35
CA CYS A 24 19.03 30.15 3.43
C CYS A 24 20.10 31.18 2.96
N PHE A 25 20.29 32.39 3.51
CA PHE A 25 21.54 33.17 3.25
C PHE A 25 22.84 32.46 3.71
N GLU A 26 23.79 32.20 2.79
CA GLU A 26 25.08 31.52 3.02
C GLU A 26 26.20 32.39 3.60
N LEU A 27 27.08 31.76 4.40
CA LEU A 27 28.48 32.14 4.58
C LEU A 27 29.30 31.41 3.49
N SER A 28 29.88 32.19 2.58
CA SER A 28 30.70 31.85 1.40
C SER A 28 31.05 30.36 1.14
N PHE A 29 30.15 29.65 0.47
CA PHE A 29 30.52 28.81 -0.67
C PHE A 29 29.91 29.47 -1.92
N GLY A 30 30.52 29.33 -3.09
CA GLY A 30 30.16 30.13 -4.27
C GLY A 30 28.68 30.00 -4.66
N SER A 31 28.06 31.08 -5.14
CA SER A 31 26.67 31.10 -5.61
C SER A 31 26.37 29.90 -6.53
N PRO A 32 25.14 29.37 -6.54
CA PRO A 32 24.78 28.24 -7.39
C PRO A 32 25.16 28.53 -8.86
N LEU A 33 25.90 27.59 -9.46
CA LEU A 33 26.41 27.70 -10.84
C LEU A 33 25.28 27.75 -11.89
N TYR A 34 24.09 27.30 -11.51
CA TYR A 34 22.93 27.20 -12.39
C TYR A 34 21.70 27.81 -11.72
N LYS A 35 20.82 28.37 -12.56
CA LYS A 35 19.45 28.75 -12.21
C LYS A 35 18.47 27.92 -13.04
N TYR A 36 17.20 27.94 -12.67
CA TYR A 36 16.14 27.21 -13.36
C TYR A 36 15.05 28.14 -13.84
N ARG A 37 14.43 27.83 -14.98
CA ARG A 37 13.28 28.55 -15.53
C ARG A 37 12.18 27.57 -15.91
N CYS A 38 10.94 27.91 -15.57
CA CYS A 38 9.77 27.13 -15.99
C CYS A 38 9.42 27.44 -17.45
N VAL A 39 9.40 26.42 -18.30
CA VAL A 39 9.05 26.52 -19.72
C VAL A 39 8.18 25.34 -20.11
N ARG A 40 6.92 25.60 -20.47
CA ARG A 40 5.96 24.55 -20.90
C ARG A 40 5.94 23.36 -19.93
N ASP A 41 5.75 23.66 -18.64
CA ASP A 41 5.69 22.69 -17.54
C ASP A 41 6.99 21.90 -17.28
N LYS A 42 8.13 22.40 -17.77
CA LYS A 42 9.45 21.82 -17.52
C LYS A 42 10.40 22.83 -16.90
N CYS A 43 11.25 22.35 -15.99
CA CYS A 43 12.30 23.12 -15.35
C CYS A 43 13.59 23.03 -16.14
N LEU A 44 13.87 24.07 -16.93
CA LEU A 44 15.07 24.15 -17.75
C LEU A 44 16.21 24.76 -16.95
N ARG A 45 17.34 24.06 -16.92
CA ARG A 45 18.58 24.53 -16.30
C ARG A 45 19.28 25.57 -17.18
N GLN A 46 19.76 26.64 -16.58
CA GLN A 46 20.44 27.75 -17.25
C GLN A 46 21.74 28.09 -16.52
N GLN A 47 22.82 28.33 -17.26
CA GLN A 47 24.08 28.80 -16.67
C GLN A 47 23.94 30.25 -16.23
N LYS A 48 24.58 30.61 -15.11
CA LYS A 48 24.49 31.96 -14.54
C LYS A 48 24.97 33.05 -15.51
N ASP A 49 25.95 32.75 -16.36
CA ASP A 49 26.49 33.69 -17.35
C ASP A 49 25.59 33.89 -18.58
N SER A 50 24.54 33.06 -18.72
CA SER A 50 23.60 33.08 -19.85
C SER A 50 22.23 33.69 -19.51
N LEU A 51 22.08 34.24 -18.31
CA LEU A 51 20.80 34.79 -17.82
C LEU A 51 20.45 36.08 -18.56
N LYS A 52 19.15 36.27 -18.82
CA LYS A 52 18.62 37.49 -19.44
C LYS A 52 17.85 38.31 -18.41
N ASP A 53 18.07 39.62 -18.39
CA ASP A 53 17.51 40.53 -17.37
C ASP A 53 15.97 40.55 -17.29
N HIS A 54 15.26 40.15 -18.36
CA HIS A 54 13.80 40.15 -18.43
C HIS A 54 13.14 38.80 -18.10
N GLU A 55 13.92 37.77 -17.80
CA GLU A 55 13.40 36.43 -17.49
C GLU A 55 13.44 36.17 -15.99
N GLN A 56 12.39 35.52 -15.46
CA GLN A 56 12.34 35.11 -14.05
C GLN A 56 13.06 33.76 -13.89
N TYR A 57 14.01 33.72 -12.96
CA TYR A 57 14.82 32.53 -12.66
C TYR A 57 14.67 32.13 -11.20
N LEU A 58 14.77 30.83 -10.95
CA LEU A 58 14.65 30.19 -9.65
C LEU A 58 15.99 29.59 -9.23
N ASP A 59 16.22 29.52 -7.93
CA ASP A 59 17.53 29.24 -7.35
C ASP A 59 17.86 27.74 -7.32
N SER A 60 16.84 26.89 -7.33
CA SER A 60 16.99 25.44 -7.34
C SER A 60 15.97 24.74 -8.24
N LEU A 61 16.29 23.51 -8.63
CA LEU A 61 15.37 22.64 -9.35
C LEU A 61 14.13 22.32 -8.50
N ASN A 62 14.34 22.15 -7.20
CA ASN A 62 13.25 21.85 -6.26
C ASN A 62 12.28 23.03 -6.12
N GLU A 63 12.78 24.25 -6.17
CA GLU A 63 11.94 25.45 -6.24
C GLU A 63 11.17 25.51 -7.55
N CYS A 64 11.85 25.27 -8.68
CA CYS A 64 11.17 25.23 -9.96
C CYS A 64 10.05 24.19 -10.01
N ARG A 65 10.27 22.96 -9.53
CA ARG A 65 9.24 21.91 -9.48
C ARG A 65 8.07 22.22 -8.55
N LEU A 66 8.24 23.14 -7.59
CA LEU A 66 7.14 23.57 -6.70
C LEU A 66 6.18 24.57 -7.36
N VAL A 67 6.66 25.34 -8.35
CA VAL A 67 5.88 26.42 -8.98
C VAL A 67 5.63 26.18 -10.48
N CYS A 68 6.27 25.19 -11.07
CA CYS A 68 6.16 24.81 -12.48
C CYS A 68 5.31 23.54 -12.67
N GLY A 69 4.51 23.49 -13.73
CA GLY A 69 3.67 22.32 -14.07
C GLY A 69 2.29 22.33 -13.41
N GLU A 70 1.28 21.79 -14.08
CA GLU A 70 -0.13 21.79 -13.62
C GLU A 70 -0.31 21.36 -12.16
N PHE A 71 0.29 20.23 -11.78
CA PHE A 71 0.20 19.66 -10.43
C PHE A 71 1.42 19.94 -9.55
N ARG A 72 2.31 20.84 -10.00
CA ARG A 72 3.53 21.22 -9.27
C ARG A 72 4.32 20.00 -8.80
N ALA A 73 4.63 19.91 -7.50
CA ALA A 73 5.38 18.82 -6.88
C ALA A 73 4.51 17.67 -6.33
N LEU A 74 3.18 17.74 -6.47
CA LEU A 74 2.27 16.83 -5.77
C LEU A 74 2.43 15.39 -6.27
N TRP A 75 2.54 14.46 -5.33
CA TRP A 75 2.54 13.03 -5.57
C TRP A 75 1.91 12.25 -4.41
N PRO A 76 0.78 11.55 -4.59
CA PRO A 76 -0.10 11.57 -5.77
C PRO A 76 -0.66 12.95 -6.09
N ILE A 77 -1.02 13.18 -7.35
CA ILE A 77 -1.92 14.29 -7.70
C ILE A 77 -3.28 14.14 -7.02
N PRO A 78 -3.96 15.24 -6.63
CA PRO A 78 -5.33 15.16 -6.14
C PRO A 78 -6.31 14.64 -7.19
N ALA A 79 -7.38 13.97 -6.75
CA ALA A 79 -8.40 13.41 -7.64
C ALA A 79 -9.39 14.46 -8.18
N VAL A 80 -9.38 15.66 -7.59
CA VAL A 80 -10.28 16.78 -7.91
C VAL A 80 -9.48 17.98 -8.40
N VAL A 81 -10.19 19.02 -8.86
CA VAL A 81 -9.59 20.28 -9.33
C VAL A 81 -8.75 20.91 -8.21
N VAL A 82 -7.55 21.35 -8.55
CA VAL A 82 -6.60 21.98 -7.63
C VAL A 82 -6.28 23.38 -8.14
N ASN A 83 -6.32 24.36 -7.25
CA ASN A 83 -5.83 25.71 -7.52
C ASN A 83 -4.52 25.92 -6.77
N LEU A 84 -3.41 26.03 -7.51
CA LEU A 84 -2.07 26.24 -6.96
C LEU A 84 -1.50 27.57 -7.46
N GLY A 85 -1.24 28.50 -6.54
CA GLY A 85 -0.56 29.75 -6.87
C GLY A 85 0.93 29.56 -7.19
N GLN A 86 1.60 30.69 -7.38
CA GLN A 86 3.03 30.73 -7.73
C GLN A 86 3.90 31.33 -6.62
N GLU A 87 3.28 31.94 -5.60
CA GLU A 87 4.00 32.57 -4.51
C GLU A 87 4.55 31.55 -3.52
N THR A 88 5.69 31.89 -2.94
CA THR A 88 6.31 31.08 -1.89
C THR A 88 6.56 31.87 -0.60
N ARG A 89 6.50 31.21 0.57
CA ARG A 89 6.81 31.83 1.88
C ARG A 89 7.81 31.04 2.69
N GLU A 90 8.77 31.73 3.31
CA GLU A 90 9.76 31.07 4.17
C GLU A 90 9.20 30.72 5.55
N PHE A 91 9.47 29.52 6.08
CA PHE A 91 9.03 29.09 7.41
C PHE A 91 10.02 28.16 8.13
N VAL A 92 9.74 27.94 9.41
CA VAL A 92 10.53 27.09 10.31
C VAL A 92 9.59 26.07 10.98
N PRO A 93 9.92 24.77 11.00
CA PRO A 93 9.03 23.76 11.59
C PRO A 93 8.72 23.98 13.08
N SER A 94 9.59 24.65 13.85
CA SER A 94 9.37 24.94 15.27
C SER A 94 8.23 25.92 15.52
N ASP A 95 7.91 26.74 14.53
CA ASP A 95 6.93 27.83 14.63
C ASP A 95 5.52 27.36 14.23
N ILE A 96 5.39 26.12 13.79
CA ILE A 96 4.10 25.50 13.47
C ILE A 96 3.30 25.30 14.75
N LYS A 97 2.06 25.81 14.74
CA LYS A 97 1.05 25.52 15.76
C LYS A 97 -0.10 24.74 15.15
N PHE A 98 -0.67 23.84 15.94
CA PHE A 98 -1.83 23.04 15.57
C PHE A 98 -2.99 23.39 16.47
N ASP A 99 -4.16 23.40 15.87
CA ASP A 99 -5.41 23.68 16.52
C ASP A 99 -6.49 22.69 16.08
N PHE A 100 -7.12 22.09 17.08
CA PHE A 100 -8.13 21.05 16.93
C PHE A 100 -9.44 21.41 17.62
N HIS A 101 -9.63 22.66 18.08
CA HIS A 101 -10.81 23.04 18.88
C HIS A 101 -12.15 22.87 18.12
N THR A 102 -12.10 22.85 16.79
CA THR A 102 -13.27 22.62 15.93
C THR A 102 -13.57 21.16 15.67
N SER A 103 -12.67 20.24 16.07
CA SER A 103 -12.88 18.80 16.02
C SER A 103 -13.62 18.31 17.27
N PRO A 104 -14.28 17.14 17.23
CA PRO A 104 -14.91 16.53 18.39
C PRO A 104 -13.96 16.44 19.60
N ASP A 105 -14.47 16.78 20.78
CA ASP A 105 -13.77 16.60 22.06
C ASP A 105 -13.86 15.12 22.51
N ASP A 106 -13.36 14.23 21.66
CA ASP A 106 -13.27 12.80 21.88
C ASP A 106 -11.80 12.41 22.13
N ALA A 107 -11.55 11.63 23.17
CA ALA A 107 -10.19 11.30 23.61
C ALA A 107 -9.38 10.55 22.54
N ASP A 108 -10.02 9.65 21.77
CA ASP A 108 -9.35 8.87 20.74
C ASP A 108 -9.04 9.72 19.51
N VAL A 109 -9.97 10.60 19.10
CA VAL A 109 -9.74 11.58 18.02
C VAL A 109 -8.59 12.51 18.37
N GLN A 110 -8.62 13.14 19.54
CA GLN A 110 -7.60 14.10 19.96
C GLN A 110 -6.23 13.44 20.10
N ASN A 111 -6.18 12.21 20.63
CA ASN A 111 -4.95 11.43 20.70
C ASN A 111 -4.41 11.08 19.30
N TYR A 112 -5.26 10.63 18.38
CA TYR A 112 -4.86 10.32 17.01
C TYR A 112 -4.30 11.54 16.28
N LEU A 113 -4.98 12.68 16.36
CA LEU A 113 -4.54 13.93 15.74
C LEU A 113 -3.19 14.38 16.30
N ASN A 114 -3.01 14.36 17.62
CA ASN A 114 -1.74 14.72 18.26
C ASN A 114 -0.59 13.77 17.86
N GLN A 115 -0.83 12.47 17.79
CA GLN A 115 0.19 11.53 17.32
C GLN A 115 0.53 11.74 15.85
N THR A 116 -0.47 12.02 15.02
CA THR A 116 -0.30 12.28 13.58
C THR A 116 0.51 13.55 13.34
N THR A 117 0.27 14.63 14.08
CA THR A 117 1.05 15.86 13.92
C THR A 117 2.50 15.72 14.37
N ARG A 118 2.78 14.86 15.37
CA ARG A 118 4.16 14.50 15.73
C ARG A 118 4.87 13.77 14.58
N VAL A 119 4.19 12.86 13.89
CA VAL A 119 4.74 12.18 12.71
C VAL A 119 4.99 13.17 11.58
N PHE A 120 4.02 14.05 11.31
CA PHE A 120 4.14 15.14 10.33
C PHE A 120 5.37 16.03 10.61
N LEU A 121 5.51 16.54 11.84
CA LEU A 121 6.65 17.37 12.23
C LEU A 121 7.96 16.61 12.09
N LYS A 122 8.01 15.33 12.53
CA LYS A 122 9.21 14.49 12.37
C LYS A 122 9.62 14.35 10.90
N ASN A 123 8.66 14.18 9.99
CA ASN A 123 8.93 14.11 8.56
C ASN A 123 9.41 15.45 8.00
N LEU A 124 8.78 16.56 8.40
CA LEU A 124 9.25 17.90 8.04
C LEU A 124 10.68 18.16 8.52
N TYR A 125 11.03 17.78 9.75
CA TYR A 125 12.39 17.93 10.26
C TYR A 125 13.41 17.09 9.49
N LYS A 126 13.05 15.85 9.11
CA LYS A 126 13.90 15.02 8.24
C LYS A 126 14.12 15.68 6.89
N GLU A 127 13.05 16.19 6.28
CA GLU A 127 13.10 16.89 4.98
C GLU A 127 13.88 18.20 5.07
N CYS A 128 13.78 18.89 6.21
CA CYS A 128 14.40 20.16 6.52
C CYS A 128 15.94 20.12 6.57
N GLY A 129 16.54 19.00 6.98
CA GLY A 129 17.99 18.80 6.97
C GLY A 129 18.73 19.61 8.06
N ARG A 130 19.80 20.33 7.70
CA ARG A 130 20.73 20.94 8.67
C ARG A 130 20.37 22.38 9.11
N ASN A 131 19.54 23.10 8.35
CA ASN A 131 19.33 24.55 8.54
C ASN A 131 17.95 24.91 9.17
N CYS A 132 17.36 24.00 9.94
CA CYS A 132 15.99 24.12 10.47
C CYS A 132 15.80 25.10 11.62
N ASN A 133 16.82 25.85 12.03
CA ASN A 133 16.80 26.71 13.21
C ASN A 133 16.96 28.20 12.85
N ARG A 134 16.74 28.57 11.59
CA ARG A 134 16.72 29.98 11.18
C ARG A 134 15.45 30.63 11.71
N THR A 135 15.47 31.95 11.90
CA THR A 135 14.28 32.70 12.29
C THR A 135 13.62 33.28 11.05
N THR A 136 12.33 33.02 10.86
CA THR A 136 11.51 33.60 9.81
C THR A 136 10.43 34.48 10.42
N ASN A 137 9.95 35.49 9.68
CA ASN A 137 8.84 36.33 10.14
C ASN A 137 7.47 35.66 9.94
N THR A 138 7.40 34.53 9.24
CA THR A 138 6.17 33.80 8.95
C THR A 138 5.83 32.88 10.10
N ARG A 139 4.64 33.05 10.69
CA ARG A 139 4.05 32.07 11.61
C ARG A 139 3.14 31.13 10.82
N ILE A 140 3.17 29.84 11.12
CA ILE A 140 2.28 28.86 10.49
C ILE A 140 1.29 28.32 11.51
N TYR A 141 0.02 28.37 11.14
CA TYR A 141 -1.08 27.88 11.95
C TYR A 141 -1.86 26.82 11.19
N PHE A 142 -1.99 25.62 11.74
CA PHE A 142 -2.84 24.57 11.22
C PHE A 142 -4.17 24.54 11.97
N SER A 143 -5.26 24.78 11.26
CA SER A 143 -6.61 24.53 11.73
C SER A 143 -7.09 23.19 11.16
N VAL A 144 -7.12 22.14 11.99
CA VAL A 144 -7.52 20.80 11.55
C VAL A 144 -8.88 20.44 12.14
N LYS A 145 -9.88 20.33 11.27
CA LYS A 145 -11.25 19.97 11.61
C LYS A 145 -11.57 18.56 11.09
N VAL A 146 -11.91 17.68 12.02
CA VAL A 146 -12.52 16.38 11.72
C VAL A 146 -14.01 16.43 12.09
N GLU A 147 -14.87 15.80 11.29
CA GLU A 147 -16.33 15.86 11.51
C GLU A 147 -16.88 14.75 12.41
N THR A 148 -16.25 13.58 12.39
CA THR A 148 -16.71 12.37 13.09
C THR A 148 -15.76 11.93 14.19
N THR A 149 -16.24 11.04 15.08
CA THR A 149 -15.41 10.37 16.09
C THR A 149 -14.85 9.02 15.62
N GLU A 150 -14.94 8.73 14.33
CA GLU A 150 -14.47 7.45 13.78
C GLU A 150 -12.94 7.39 13.72
N THR A 151 -12.37 6.45 14.47
CA THR A 151 -10.91 6.20 14.52
C THR A 151 -10.54 4.77 14.09
N SER A 152 -11.51 4.05 13.52
CA SER A 152 -11.34 2.70 12.96
C SER A 152 -11.24 2.80 11.45
N LEU A 153 -10.18 2.21 10.89
CA LEU A 153 -9.96 2.21 9.45
C LEU A 153 -10.59 0.95 8.84
N THR A 154 -11.49 1.14 7.89
CA THR A 154 -12.24 0.07 7.22
C THR A 154 -12.23 0.28 5.71
N TRP A 155 -12.94 -0.57 4.96
CA TRP A 155 -13.03 -0.49 3.49
C TRP A 155 -13.93 0.66 3.02
N THR A 156 -14.75 1.20 3.91
CA THR A 156 -15.73 2.26 3.64
C THR A 156 -15.36 3.57 4.31
N THR A 157 -14.21 3.63 4.97
CA THR A 157 -13.74 4.85 5.62
C THR A 157 -13.58 5.96 4.59
N ASP A 158 -14.14 7.13 4.93
CA ASP A 158 -13.99 8.31 4.11
C ASP A 158 -12.61 8.94 4.33
N GLU A 159 -11.76 8.85 3.31
CA GLU A 159 -10.40 9.36 3.28
C GLU A 159 -10.29 10.71 2.54
N SER A 160 -11.43 11.35 2.20
CA SER A 160 -11.47 12.66 1.58
C SER A 160 -11.07 13.78 2.56
N TYR A 161 -10.59 14.89 2.00
CA TYR A 161 -10.25 16.09 2.74
C TYR A 161 -10.26 17.29 1.79
N ASP A 162 -10.51 18.45 2.36
CA ASP A 162 -10.26 19.75 1.75
C ASP A 162 -9.05 20.40 2.44
N LEU A 163 -8.20 21.05 1.65
CA LEU A 163 -7.00 21.75 2.11
C LEU A 163 -6.99 23.16 1.55
N PHE A 164 -6.97 24.14 2.44
CA PHE A 164 -6.88 25.56 2.11
C PHE A 164 -5.62 26.16 2.73
N VAL A 165 -4.98 27.09 2.01
CA VAL A 165 -3.82 27.83 2.50
C VAL A 165 -4.07 29.31 2.23
N GLU A 166 -4.13 30.10 3.30
CA GLU A 166 -4.40 31.53 3.27
C GLU A 166 -3.24 32.30 3.92
N ASP A 167 -2.81 33.39 3.31
CA ASP A 167 -1.74 34.26 3.83
C ASP A 167 -2.32 35.58 4.34
N HIS A 168 -2.23 35.77 5.65
CA HIS A 168 -2.71 36.95 6.37
C HIS A 168 -1.52 37.75 6.91
N GLU A 169 -0.79 38.40 5.99
CA GLU A 169 0.35 39.32 6.27
C GLU A 169 1.27 38.85 7.42
N GLY A 170 1.92 37.70 7.23
CA GLY A 170 2.88 37.12 8.18
C GLY A 170 2.30 36.02 9.09
N LEU A 171 1.01 35.72 8.95
CA LEU A 171 0.38 34.50 9.45
C LEU A 171 -0.13 33.67 8.28
N LEU A 172 0.49 32.51 8.06
CA LEU A 172 0.03 31.54 7.08
C LEU A 172 -0.92 30.55 7.79
N GLU A 173 -2.21 30.63 7.46
CA GLU A 173 -3.23 29.72 7.96
C GLU A 173 -3.42 28.56 6.98
N ILE A 174 -3.34 27.34 7.49
CA ILE A 174 -3.52 26.09 6.75
C ILE A 174 -4.72 25.38 7.34
N SER A 175 -5.83 25.37 6.62
CA SER A 175 -7.08 24.74 7.07
C SER A 175 -7.24 23.38 6.41
N ILE A 176 -7.39 22.34 7.21
CA ILE A 176 -7.72 20.98 6.76
C ILE A 176 -9.07 20.60 7.31
N VAL A 177 -10.03 20.30 6.42
CA VAL A 177 -11.35 19.80 6.80
C VAL A 177 -11.51 18.39 6.24
N ALA A 178 -11.86 17.44 7.10
CA ALA A 178 -12.04 16.05 6.68
C ALA A 178 -13.17 15.38 7.45
N PRO A 179 -13.92 14.44 6.84
CA PRO A 179 -14.93 13.68 7.56
C PRO A 179 -14.34 12.83 8.69
N THR A 180 -13.15 12.26 8.48
CA THR A 180 -12.46 11.38 9.45
C THR A 180 -11.02 11.83 9.71
N VAL A 181 -10.42 11.30 10.78
CA VAL A 181 -9.00 11.51 11.10
C VAL A 181 -8.04 11.05 10.00
N PHE A 182 -8.47 10.09 9.15
CA PHE A 182 -7.67 9.55 8.08
C PHE A 182 -7.59 10.50 6.88
N GLY A 183 -8.69 11.16 6.53
CA GLY A 183 -8.69 12.26 5.58
C GLY A 183 -7.78 13.41 6.04
N ALA A 184 -7.89 13.81 7.31
CA ALA A 184 -7.03 14.85 7.88
C ALA A 184 -5.53 14.50 7.80
N ARG A 185 -5.19 13.22 8.04
CA ARG A 185 -3.83 12.70 7.86
C ARG A 185 -3.33 12.81 6.41
N HIS A 186 -4.18 12.52 5.41
CA HIS A 186 -3.84 12.74 3.99
C HIS A 186 -3.65 14.21 3.65
N GLY A 187 -4.45 15.09 4.24
CA GLY A 187 -4.29 16.54 4.15
C GLY A 187 -2.92 16.99 4.66
N LEU A 188 -2.53 16.54 5.86
CA LEU A 188 -1.21 16.81 6.44
C LEU A 188 -0.07 16.32 5.54
N GLU A 189 -0.15 15.09 5.02
CA GLU A 189 0.86 14.58 4.07
C GLU A 189 0.93 15.46 2.82
N THR A 190 -0.22 15.89 2.29
CA THR A 190 -0.28 16.76 1.11
C THR A 190 0.37 18.11 1.35
N THR A 191 0.22 18.69 2.55
CA THR A 191 0.94 19.90 2.93
C THR A 191 2.46 19.68 2.95
N THR A 192 2.95 18.50 3.34
CA THR A 192 4.40 18.23 3.22
C THR A 192 4.86 18.22 1.77
N LEU A 193 4.01 17.82 0.81
CA LEU A 193 4.36 17.76 -0.61
C LEU A 193 4.54 19.15 -1.24
N THR A 194 3.95 20.19 -0.62
CA THR A 194 4.06 21.59 -1.04
C THR A 194 5.21 22.35 -0.38
N THR A 195 6.12 21.66 0.32
CA THR A 195 7.32 22.27 0.91
C THR A 195 8.59 21.93 0.13
N ARG A 196 9.61 22.78 0.25
CA ARG A 196 11.00 22.47 -0.11
C ARG A 196 11.96 22.84 1.00
N THR A 197 13.16 22.26 0.91
CA THR A 197 14.37 22.77 1.54
C THR A 197 15.30 23.42 0.55
N GLU A 198 16.19 24.26 1.07
CA GLU A 198 17.39 24.64 0.35
C GLU A 198 18.43 23.51 0.40
N ASP A 199 19.02 23.24 -0.76
CA ASP A 199 19.87 22.08 -0.99
C ASP A 199 21.09 22.09 -0.06
N SER A 200 21.09 21.26 0.99
CA SER A 200 22.32 20.86 1.66
C SER A 200 22.84 19.57 1.03
N PHE A 201 23.94 19.68 0.28
CA PHE A 201 24.66 18.52 -0.25
C PHE A 201 24.94 17.48 0.85
N TRP A 202 24.61 16.22 0.56
CA TRP A 202 24.95 15.02 1.33
C TRP A 202 24.40 14.97 2.77
N THR A 203 23.17 14.48 2.91
CA THR A 203 22.72 13.80 4.13
C THR A 203 22.81 12.29 3.94
N ARG A 204 23.63 11.62 4.78
CA ARG A 204 23.68 10.16 4.84
C ARG A 204 22.33 9.64 5.38
N PRO A 205 21.75 8.57 4.82
CA PRO A 205 20.54 7.97 5.38
C PRO A 205 20.80 7.47 6.81
N GLY A 206 19.98 7.92 7.75
CA GLY A 206 19.84 7.26 9.05
C GLY A 206 18.99 6.00 8.89
N THR A 207 19.32 4.95 9.65
CA THR A 207 18.52 3.72 9.72
C THR A 207 17.16 4.02 10.35
N SER A 208 16.11 4.14 9.54
CA SER A 208 14.73 4.06 10.01
C SER A 208 14.01 2.87 9.39
N PHE A 209 12.96 2.43 10.08
CA PHE A 209 12.08 1.33 9.66
C PHE A 209 11.70 1.47 8.16
N PRO A 210 11.89 0.42 7.32
CA PRO A 210 11.90 0.52 5.86
C PRO A 210 10.53 0.65 5.17
N PHE A 211 9.50 1.17 5.86
CA PHE A 211 8.14 1.14 5.36
C PHE A 211 7.40 2.46 5.57
N GLU A 212 7.21 3.24 4.50
CA GLU A 212 6.49 4.52 4.52
C GLU A 212 5.41 4.65 3.39
N PRO A 213 4.45 3.70 3.26
CA PRO A 213 3.43 3.71 2.19
C PRO A 213 2.55 4.96 2.20
N SER A 214 2.36 5.54 3.38
CA SER A 214 1.65 6.79 3.61
C SER A 214 2.20 7.95 2.79
N SER A 215 3.48 7.93 2.43
CA SER A 215 4.10 8.94 1.55
C SER A 215 3.46 8.98 0.15
N ALA A 216 2.90 7.86 -0.30
CA ALA A 216 2.21 7.73 -1.58
C ALA A 216 0.69 7.53 -1.42
N LYS A 217 0.15 7.83 -0.22
CA LYS A 217 -1.26 7.64 0.17
C LYS A 217 -1.80 6.21 0.01
N LEU A 218 -0.93 5.21 0.03
CA LEU A 218 -1.35 3.81 0.11
C LEU A 218 -1.88 3.50 1.51
N ASN A 219 -2.92 2.67 1.60
CA ASN A 219 -3.70 2.46 2.82
C ASN A 219 -3.87 0.98 3.22
N VAL A 220 -3.23 0.03 2.53
CA VAL A 220 -3.25 -1.40 2.89
C VAL A 220 -1.85 -1.99 2.83
N LEU A 221 -1.45 -2.68 3.90
CA LEU A 221 -0.38 -3.67 3.91
C LEU A 221 -1.03 -5.05 3.92
N HIS A 222 -0.95 -5.74 2.80
CA HIS A 222 -1.28 -7.16 2.73
C HIS A 222 -0.06 -7.96 3.13
N TRP A 223 -0.15 -8.67 4.25
CA TRP A 223 0.94 -9.41 4.84
C TRP A 223 0.71 -10.91 4.65
N HIS A 224 1.29 -11.43 3.57
CA HIS A 224 1.47 -12.86 3.32
C HIS A 224 2.49 -13.42 4.31
N ILE A 225 2.01 -13.91 5.45
CA ILE A 225 2.85 -14.19 6.63
C ILE A 225 3.27 -15.66 6.74
N THR A 226 2.66 -16.57 5.98
CA THR A 226 2.95 -18.01 6.00
C THR A 226 2.85 -18.60 4.60
N ASP A 227 3.80 -19.45 4.25
CA ASP A 227 3.81 -20.26 3.02
C ASP A 227 4.43 -21.64 3.34
N SER A 228 4.50 -22.51 2.35
CA SER A 228 5.16 -23.81 2.33
C SER A 228 6.59 -23.77 2.87
N GLN A 229 7.34 -22.70 2.60
CA GLN A 229 8.74 -22.58 3.01
C GLN A 229 8.87 -22.35 4.51
N SER A 230 7.98 -21.56 5.14
CA SER A 230 8.07 -21.27 6.57
C SER A 230 6.76 -20.83 7.22
N PHE A 231 6.65 -21.14 8.52
CA PHE A 231 5.60 -20.66 9.41
C PHE A 231 6.22 -19.83 10.55
N PRO A 232 6.44 -18.51 10.34
CA PRO A 232 7.12 -17.65 11.31
C PRO A 232 6.19 -17.05 12.37
N LEU A 233 4.87 -17.11 12.20
CA LEU A 233 3.92 -16.44 13.08
C LEU A 233 3.64 -17.26 14.36
N GLU A 234 3.83 -16.66 15.53
CA GLU A 234 3.54 -17.31 16.81
C GLU A 234 2.03 -17.60 16.98
N MET A 235 1.70 -18.88 17.16
CA MET A 235 0.35 -19.38 17.43
C MET A 235 0.30 -20.01 18.83
N PRO A 236 -0.17 -19.29 19.87
CA PRO A 236 -0.17 -19.80 21.24
C PRO A 236 -0.92 -21.13 21.41
N SER A 237 -1.99 -21.36 20.65
CA SER A 237 -2.75 -22.60 20.68
C SER A 237 -2.08 -23.76 19.92
N LEU A 238 -1.11 -23.45 19.05
CA LEU A 238 -0.39 -24.38 18.19
C LEU A 238 1.13 -24.07 18.17
N PRO A 239 1.84 -24.11 19.31
CA PRO A 239 3.25 -23.69 19.40
C PRO A 239 4.21 -24.57 18.58
N LEU A 240 3.76 -25.75 18.15
CA LEU A 240 4.55 -26.61 17.27
C LEU A 240 4.64 -26.08 15.83
N MET A 241 3.73 -25.19 15.41
CA MET A 241 3.75 -24.57 14.07
C MET A 241 5.06 -23.80 13.85
N THR A 242 5.39 -22.84 14.73
CA THR A 242 6.64 -22.10 14.63
C THR A 242 7.86 -22.95 14.94
N LYS A 243 7.75 -23.91 15.87
CA LYS A 243 8.86 -24.81 16.21
C LYS A 243 9.34 -25.63 15.01
N TYR A 244 8.43 -26.07 14.15
CA TYR A 244 8.74 -26.87 12.95
C TYR A 244 8.80 -26.03 11.67
N GLY A 245 8.22 -24.82 11.67
CA GLY A 245 8.05 -24.01 10.48
C GLY A 245 8.94 -22.76 10.40
N ALA A 246 9.38 -22.19 11.51
CA ALA A 246 10.23 -20.99 11.45
C ALA A 246 11.67 -21.35 11.03
N TYR A 247 12.29 -20.52 10.19
CA TYR A 247 13.68 -20.72 9.77
C TYR A 247 14.67 -20.72 10.95
N SER A 248 14.42 -19.88 11.94
CA SER A 248 15.19 -19.85 13.18
C SER A 248 14.40 -19.20 14.31
N LYS A 249 14.88 -19.33 15.55
CA LYS A 249 14.28 -18.66 16.72
C LYS A 249 14.26 -17.14 16.63
N LYS A 250 15.08 -16.54 15.75
CA LYS A 250 15.13 -15.09 15.53
C LYS A 250 14.19 -14.61 14.41
N GLN A 251 13.64 -15.54 13.64
CA GLN A 251 12.76 -15.27 12.50
C GLN A 251 11.34 -15.74 12.86
N ILE A 252 10.85 -15.25 13.99
CA ILE A 252 9.51 -15.49 14.50
C ILE A 252 8.88 -14.13 14.75
N TYR A 253 7.65 -13.96 14.28
CA TYR A 253 6.80 -12.82 14.64
C TYR A 253 5.99 -13.22 15.86
N THR A 254 6.30 -12.62 17.02
CA THR A 254 5.51 -12.80 18.24
C THR A 254 4.18 -12.07 18.14
N GLN A 255 3.24 -12.41 19.02
CA GLN A 255 1.97 -11.68 19.15
C GLN A 255 2.19 -10.17 19.35
N GLN A 256 3.24 -9.78 20.07
CA GLN A 256 3.56 -8.36 20.31
C GLN A 256 4.14 -7.68 19.07
N ASP A 257 4.95 -8.37 18.28
CA ASP A 257 5.49 -7.83 17.03
C ASP A 257 4.35 -7.48 16.07
N VAL A 258 3.39 -8.39 15.91
CA VAL A 258 2.22 -8.17 15.06
C VAL A 258 1.40 -6.98 15.56
N ARG A 259 1.07 -6.91 16.87
CA ARG A 259 0.34 -5.77 17.45
C ARG A 259 1.07 -4.43 17.20
N SER A 260 2.39 -4.43 17.34
CA SER A 260 3.21 -3.24 17.10
C SER A 260 3.15 -2.79 15.64
N VAL A 261 3.07 -3.72 14.68
CA VAL A 261 2.86 -3.40 13.25
C VAL A 261 1.47 -2.79 13.03
N PHE A 262 0.41 -3.36 13.62
CA PHE A 262 -0.94 -2.79 13.54
C PHE A 262 -1.02 -1.38 14.11
N GLU A 263 -0.42 -1.12 15.27
CA GLU A 263 -0.36 0.20 15.89
C GLU A 263 0.41 1.20 15.01
N TYR A 264 1.57 0.80 14.51
CA TYR A 264 2.38 1.61 13.61
C TYR A 264 1.66 1.98 12.31
N ALA A 265 0.92 1.02 11.75
CA ALA A 265 0.15 1.16 10.52
C ALA A 265 -1.09 2.05 10.74
N LYS A 266 -1.82 1.88 11.84
CA LYS A 266 -3.01 2.69 12.19
C LYS A 266 -2.71 4.19 12.19
N LEU A 267 -1.61 4.60 12.82
CA LEU A 267 -1.17 6.01 12.87
C LEU A 267 -0.80 6.59 11.50
N ARG A 268 -0.59 5.73 10.50
CA ARG A 268 -0.30 6.11 9.11
C ARG A 268 -1.50 5.95 8.18
N GLY A 269 -2.67 5.62 8.72
CA GLY A 269 -3.85 5.33 7.93
C GLY A 269 -3.65 4.12 7.03
N ILE A 270 -2.95 3.10 7.53
CA ILE A 270 -2.70 1.84 6.83
C ILE A 270 -3.41 0.72 7.58
N ARG A 271 -4.21 -0.03 6.84
CA ARG A 271 -4.82 -1.29 7.27
C ARG A 271 -3.81 -2.41 7.11
N VAL A 272 -3.82 -3.37 8.03
CA VAL A 272 -3.00 -4.58 7.92
C VAL A 272 -3.94 -5.75 7.65
N LEU A 273 -3.90 -6.25 6.42
CA LEU A 273 -4.63 -7.42 5.98
C LEU A 273 -3.70 -8.62 6.12
N LEU A 274 -3.96 -9.50 7.09
CA LEU A 274 -3.20 -10.74 7.19
C LEU A 274 -3.74 -11.78 6.21
N GLU A 275 -2.82 -12.58 5.69
CA GLU A 275 -3.14 -13.75 4.88
C GLU A 275 -2.71 -15.04 5.56
N PHE A 276 -3.62 -16.01 5.55
CA PHE A 276 -3.29 -17.41 5.78
C PHE A 276 -3.71 -18.18 4.54
N ASP A 277 -2.75 -18.45 3.67
CA ASP A 277 -3.00 -19.14 2.41
C ASP A 277 -3.26 -20.64 2.64
N ALA A 278 -4.36 -21.11 2.06
CA ALA A 278 -4.81 -22.49 2.13
C ALA A 278 -5.75 -22.83 0.95
N PRO A 279 -5.81 -24.10 0.51
CA PRO A 279 -5.13 -25.27 1.07
C PRO A 279 -3.73 -25.54 0.49
N ALA A 280 -3.30 -24.85 -0.55
CA ALA A 280 -1.92 -24.91 -1.02
C ALA A 280 -0.99 -24.14 -0.07
N HIS A 281 0.28 -23.97 -0.45
CA HIS A 281 1.24 -23.16 0.32
C HIS A 281 1.32 -23.54 1.82
N ALA A 282 1.11 -24.84 2.12
CA ALA A 282 1.00 -25.36 3.48
C ALA A 282 1.99 -26.50 3.70
N GLY A 283 3.21 -26.15 4.12
CA GLY A 283 4.37 -27.05 4.20
C GLY A 283 5.03 -27.06 5.57
N ASN A 284 6.17 -26.39 5.70
CA ASN A 284 6.95 -26.35 6.94
C ASN A 284 6.14 -25.73 8.09
N GLY A 285 6.04 -26.46 9.20
CA GLY A 285 5.17 -26.14 10.33
C GLY A 285 4.08 -27.18 10.54
N TRP A 286 3.74 -28.01 9.54
CA TRP A 286 2.69 -29.04 9.65
C TRP A 286 3.23 -30.44 10.00
N GLN A 287 4.55 -30.65 9.98
CA GLN A 287 5.17 -31.97 10.15
C GLN A 287 5.02 -32.57 11.56
N TRP A 288 4.62 -31.78 12.57
CA TRP A 288 4.46 -32.28 13.94
C TRP A 288 3.23 -33.19 14.10
N ALA A 289 2.23 -33.05 13.23
CA ALA A 289 0.91 -33.62 13.45
C ALA A 289 0.87 -35.16 13.49
N PRO A 290 1.60 -35.91 12.63
CA PRO A 290 1.67 -37.36 12.74
C PRO A 290 2.21 -37.84 14.09
N ALA A 291 3.26 -37.18 14.61
CA ALA A 291 3.85 -37.53 15.91
C ALA A 291 2.92 -37.23 17.09
N ALA A 292 1.95 -36.33 16.90
CA ALA A 292 0.89 -36.03 17.86
C ALA A 292 -0.34 -36.94 17.72
N GLY A 293 -0.32 -37.93 16.82
CA GLY A 293 -1.44 -38.85 16.60
C GLY A 293 -2.61 -38.26 15.80
N LEU A 294 -2.40 -37.14 15.10
CA LEU A 294 -3.43 -36.47 14.30
C LEU A 294 -3.45 -36.90 12.82
N GLY A 295 -2.51 -37.77 12.43
CA GLY A 295 -2.26 -38.11 11.03
C GLY A 295 -1.62 -36.96 10.26
N SER A 296 -1.59 -37.07 8.94
CA SER A 296 -1.01 -36.06 8.06
C SER A 296 -2.02 -34.94 7.79
N LEU A 297 -1.89 -33.82 8.51
CA LEU A 297 -2.74 -32.64 8.30
C LEU A 297 -2.40 -31.88 7.00
N ALA A 298 -1.15 -31.98 6.57
CA ALA A 298 -0.68 -31.57 5.25
C ALA A 298 0.00 -32.75 4.54
N VAL A 299 -0.15 -32.80 3.23
CA VAL A 299 0.31 -33.85 2.33
C VAL A 299 1.28 -33.26 1.30
N CYS A 300 2.08 -34.12 0.67
CA CYS A 300 3.15 -33.74 -0.25
C CYS A 300 4.25 -32.85 0.35
N VAL A 301 4.24 -32.61 1.67
CA VAL A 301 5.19 -31.75 2.36
C VAL A 301 6.63 -32.19 2.08
N ASN A 302 7.43 -31.30 1.48
CA ASN A 302 8.83 -31.52 1.10
C ASN A 302 9.07 -32.73 0.15
N GLN A 303 8.04 -33.24 -0.54
CA GLN A 303 8.19 -34.41 -1.41
C GLN A 303 8.95 -34.10 -2.72
N GLN A 304 9.64 -35.12 -3.24
CA GLN A 304 10.42 -35.08 -4.48
C GLN A 304 10.05 -36.26 -5.40
N PRO A 305 10.11 -36.10 -6.74
CA PRO A 305 10.40 -34.87 -7.46
C PRO A 305 9.23 -33.88 -7.42
N TRP A 306 9.50 -32.63 -7.04
CA TRP A 306 8.46 -31.63 -6.72
C TRP A 306 7.58 -31.21 -7.91
N ARG A 307 8.11 -31.21 -9.14
CA ARG A 307 7.42 -30.72 -10.37
C ARG A 307 6.11 -31.42 -10.71
N LYS A 308 5.83 -32.58 -10.11
CA LYS A 308 4.58 -33.34 -10.30
C LYS A 308 3.56 -33.10 -9.19
N LEU A 309 3.90 -32.29 -8.19
CA LEU A 309 3.15 -32.15 -6.95
C LEU A 309 2.90 -30.68 -6.59
N CYS A 310 3.65 -29.73 -7.15
CA CYS A 310 3.49 -28.30 -6.89
C CYS A 310 4.16 -27.43 -7.97
N ILE A 311 3.90 -26.12 -7.95
CA ILE A 311 4.48 -25.12 -8.85
C ILE A 311 5.92 -24.78 -8.46
N GLU A 312 6.24 -24.80 -7.16
CA GLU A 312 7.58 -24.58 -6.65
C GLU A 312 7.90 -25.38 -5.38
N PRO A 313 9.18 -25.72 -5.13
CA PRO A 313 9.57 -26.42 -3.91
C PRO A 313 9.70 -25.47 -2.71
N PRO A 314 9.41 -25.93 -1.49
CA PRO A 314 8.92 -27.27 -1.16
C PRO A 314 7.41 -27.41 -1.43
N CYS A 315 7.00 -28.56 -1.96
CA CYS A 315 5.57 -28.84 -2.04
C CYS A 315 4.94 -28.95 -0.64
N GLY A 316 3.63 -28.71 -0.56
CA GLY A 316 2.82 -28.94 0.63
C GLY A 316 1.41 -28.42 0.44
N GLN A 317 0.40 -29.24 0.75
CA GLN A 317 -1.00 -28.82 0.75
C GLN A 317 -1.72 -29.43 1.94
N LEU A 318 -2.68 -28.72 2.52
CA LEU A 318 -3.56 -29.28 3.55
C LEU A 318 -4.32 -30.49 3.02
N ASN A 319 -4.73 -31.37 3.93
CA ASN A 319 -5.42 -32.62 3.65
C ASN A 319 -6.89 -32.54 4.08
N PRO A 320 -7.82 -32.14 3.19
CA PRO A 320 -9.23 -31.96 3.54
C PRO A 320 -9.95 -33.24 4.00
N ALA A 321 -9.40 -34.41 3.65
CA ALA A 321 -9.96 -35.71 4.02
C ALA A 321 -9.65 -36.09 5.48
N ASN A 322 -8.63 -35.48 6.11
CA ASN A 322 -8.26 -35.78 7.48
C ASN A 322 -9.21 -35.06 8.47
N PRO A 323 -9.98 -35.79 9.30
CA PRO A 323 -10.96 -35.19 10.21
C PRO A 323 -10.33 -34.32 11.31
N ASN A 324 -9.05 -34.51 11.62
CA ASN A 324 -8.32 -33.70 12.61
C ASN A 324 -7.86 -32.34 12.07
N LEU A 325 -7.97 -32.10 10.75
CA LEU A 325 -7.59 -30.83 10.14
C LEU A 325 -8.47 -29.69 10.64
N TYR A 326 -9.79 -29.82 10.53
CA TYR A 326 -10.71 -28.73 10.87
C TYR A 326 -10.68 -28.31 12.35
N PRO A 327 -10.60 -29.23 13.34
CA PRO A 327 -10.34 -28.86 14.73
C PRO A 327 -9.01 -28.12 14.94
N THR A 328 -7.97 -28.47 14.18
CA THR A 328 -6.67 -27.80 14.24
C THR A 328 -6.76 -26.39 13.64
N LEU A 329 -7.40 -26.26 12.47
CA LEU A 329 -7.69 -24.98 11.85
C LEU A 329 -8.60 -24.10 12.71
N GLN A 330 -9.54 -24.67 13.47
CA GLN A 330 -10.37 -23.89 14.39
C GLN A 330 -9.52 -23.18 15.46
N LYS A 331 -8.49 -23.86 16.00
CA LYS A 331 -7.54 -23.26 16.96
C LYS A 331 -6.70 -22.18 16.28
N LEU A 332 -6.20 -22.48 15.07
CA LEU A 332 -5.43 -21.55 14.27
C LEU A 332 -6.20 -20.25 13.98
N TYR A 333 -7.44 -20.36 13.48
CA TYR A 333 -8.28 -19.20 13.20
C TYR A 333 -8.67 -18.42 14.46
N ALA A 334 -8.77 -19.09 15.62
CA ALA A 334 -8.97 -18.39 16.89
C ALA A 334 -7.76 -17.50 17.23
N ASP A 335 -6.54 -18.01 17.08
CA ASP A 335 -5.32 -17.20 17.28
C ASP A 335 -5.22 -16.04 16.28
N PHE A 336 -5.51 -16.27 14.99
CA PHE A 336 -5.60 -15.19 13.98
C PHE A 336 -6.66 -14.13 14.35
N SER A 337 -7.83 -14.56 14.81
CA SER A 337 -8.90 -13.64 15.20
C SER A 337 -8.50 -12.75 16.39
N GLY A 338 -7.64 -13.25 17.29
CA GLY A 338 -7.10 -12.47 18.42
C GLY A 338 -6.04 -11.45 18.02
N LEU A 339 -5.45 -11.57 16.82
CA LEU A 339 -4.50 -10.62 16.25
C LEU A 339 -5.17 -9.54 15.40
N ILE A 340 -6.21 -9.92 14.66
CA ILE A 340 -6.84 -9.06 13.66
C ILE A 340 -7.95 -8.23 14.31
N PRO A 341 -7.99 -6.90 14.11
CA PRO A 341 -9.08 -6.05 14.57
C PRO A 341 -10.46 -6.57 14.14
N PRO A 342 -11.51 -6.40 14.96
CA PRO A 342 -12.85 -6.91 14.66
C PRO A 342 -13.40 -6.46 13.30
N GLN A 343 -13.07 -5.26 12.84
CA GLN A 343 -13.54 -4.68 11.58
C GLN A 343 -12.73 -5.13 10.34
N GLU A 344 -11.53 -5.69 10.54
CA GLU A 344 -10.68 -6.14 9.45
C GLU A 344 -10.90 -7.63 9.13
N ILE A 345 -10.67 -8.00 7.88
CA ILE A 345 -10.91 -9.35 7.35
C ILE A 345 -9.61 -10.15 7.22
N LEU A 346 -9.74 -11.41 6.81
CA LEU A 346 -8.64 -12.32 6.55
C LEU A 346 -8.60 -12.65 5.04
N HIS A 347 -7.41 -12.58 4.43
CA HIS A 347 -7.15 -13.17 3.12
C HIS A 347 -6.89 -14.67 3.30
N MET A 348 -7.60 -15.51 2.54
CA MET A 348 -7.54 -16.98 2.68
C MET A 348 -6.71 -17.66 1.58
N GLY A 349 -6.05 -16.85 0.74
CA GLY A 349 -5.19 -17.31 -0.35
C GLY A 349 -5.98 -18.06 -1.42
N GLY A 350 -5.77 -19.37 -1.53
CA GLY A 350 -6.53 -20.22 -2.45
C GLY A 350 -6.05 -20.13 -3.89
N ASP A 351 -4.76 -19.92 -4.07
CA ASP A 351 -4.03 -20.06 -5.31
C ASP A 351 -3.36 -21.43 -5.43
N GLU A 352 -2.98 -21.74 -6.68
CA GLU A 352 -2.10 -22.84 -7.08
C GLU A 352 -2.36 -24.25 -6.49
N VAL A 353 -3.60 -24.54 -6.06
CA VAL A 353 -3.97 -25.90 -5.59
C VAL A 353 -3.72 -26.92 -6.69
N PHE A 354 -2.82 -27.85 -6.39
CA PHE A 354 -2.31 -28.85 -7.29
C PHE A 354 -3.00 -30.19 -7.07
N PHE A 355 -3.96 -30.54 -7.92
CA PHE A 355 -4.73 -31.78 -7.79
C PHE A 355 -3.85 -33.04 -7.89
N GLY A 356 -2.70 -32.97 -8.58
CA GLY A 356 -1.74 -34.07 -8.63
C GLY A 356 -1.20 -34.46 -7.24
N CYS A 357 -1.05 -33.51 -6.32
CA CYS A 357 -0.64 -33.79 -4.95
C CYS A 357 -1.71 -34.57 -4.19
N TRP A 358 -2.96 -34.12 -4.27
CA TRP A 358 -4.09 -34.81 -3.66
C TRP A 358 -4.32 -36.20 -4.27
N ASN A 359 -4.22 -36.34 -5.59
CA ASN A 359 -4.37 -37.61 -6.28
C ASN A 359 -3.22 -38.59 -6.00
N ALA A 360 -2.03 -38.10 -5.63
CA ALA A 360 -0.92 -38.93 -5.18
C ALA A 360 -1.07 -39.41 -3.72
N THR A 361 -2.05 -38.88 -2.98
CA THR A 361 -2.25 -39.16 -1.55
C THR A 361 -3.32 -40.23 -1.37
N ARG A 362 -2.92 -41.41 -0.84
CA ARG A 362 -3.83 -42.56 -0.68
C ARG A 362 -5.07 -42.25 0.17
N GLU A 363 -4.90 -41.54 1.28
CA GLU A 363 -6.02 -41.16 2.17
C GLU A 363 -7.09 -40.32 1.44
N ILE A 364 -6.67 -39.36 0.61
CA ILE A 364 -7.59 -38.52 -0.16
C ILE A 364 -8.26 -39.33 -1.27
N VAL A 365 -7.50 -40.19 -1.94
CA VAL A 365 -8.03 -41.11 -2.96
C VAL A 365 -9.10 -42.03 -2.36
N ASP A 366 -8.84 -42.65 -1.22
CA ASP A 366 -9.79 -43.53 -0.53
C ASP A 366 -11.03 -42.75 -0.07
N TYR A 367 -10.86 -41.50 0.39
CA TYR A 367 -11.97 -40.61 0.75
C TYR A 367 -12.88 -40.31 -0.46
N LEU A 368 -12.31 -39.96 -1.61
CA LEU A 368 -13.07 -39.68 -2.83
C LEU A 368 -13.75 -40.95 -3.38
N GLU A 369 -13.02 -42.06 -3.47
CA GLU A 369 -13.56 -43.35 -3.94
C GLU A 369 -14.69 -43.85 -3.02
N GLY A 370 -14.57 -43.64 -1.70
CA GLY A 370 -15.62 -43.95 -0.72
C GLY A 370 -16.90 -43.14 -0.89
N GLN A 371 -16.83 -41.96 -1.54
CA GLN A 371 -17.99 -41.16 -1.95
C GLN A 371 -18.51 -41.53 -3.35
N GLY A 372 -17.93 -42.54 -4.00
CA GLY A 372 -18.28 -42.92 -5.37
C GLY A 372 -17.73 -41.97 -6.44
N LYS A 373 -16.74 -41.12 -6.10
CA LYS A 373 -16.12 -40.18 -7.04
C LYS A 373 -15.05 -40.85 -7.90
N SER A 374 -14.91 -40.35 -9.13
CA SER A 374 -14.02 -40.92 -10.15
C SER A 374 -12.58 -40.36 -10.11
N ARG A 375 -12.37 -39.30 -9.32
CA ARG A 375 -11.15 -38.50 -9.23
C ARG A 375 -10.89 -37.68 -10.50
N GLY A 376 -11.97 -37.24 -11.14
CA GLY A 376 -11.90 -36.23 -12.18
C GLY A 376 -11.55 -34.86 -11.60
N GLU A 377 -11.26 -33.88 -12.45
CA GLU A 377 -10.95 -32.51 -12.02
C GLU A 377 -12.09 -31.90 -11.19
N ASP A 378 -13.34 -32.11 -11.62
CA ASP A 378 -14.55 -31.68 -10.90
C ASP A 378 -14.65 -32.28 -9.48
N ASP A 379 -14.16 -33.50 -9.28
CA ASP A 379 -14.18 -34.17 -7.97
C ASP A 379 -13.22 -33.49 -6.98
N PHE A 380 -12.06 -33.03 -7.47
CA PHE A 380 -11.09 -32.28 -6.67
C PHE A 380 -11.52 -30.82 -6.47
N LEU A 381 -12.19 -30.21 -7.45
CA LEU A 381 -12.84 -28.90 -7.28
C LEU A 381 -13.94 -28.97 -6.22
N ASP A 382 -14.75 -30.03 -6.21
CA ASP A 382 -15.75 -30.25 -5.15
C ASP A 382 -15.11 -30.42 -3.78
N LEU A 383 -13.99 -31.16 -3.69
CA LEU A 383 -13.23 -31.30 -2.45
C LEU A 383 -12.68 -29.95 -1.97
N TRP A 384 -12.16 -29.13 -2.89
CA TRP A 384 -11.66 -27.79 -2.57
C TRP A 384 -12.79 -26.84 -2.16
N GLY A 385 -13.91 -26.84 -2.87
CA GLY A 385 -15.10 -26.07 -2.51
C GLY A 385 -15.62 -26.43 -1.12
N GLU A 386 -15.65 -27.72 -0.77
CA GLU A 386 -16.02 -28.20 0.57
C GLU A 386 -15.02 -27.72 1.63
N PHE A 387 -13.71 -27.87 1.38
CA PHE A 387 -12.66 -27.36 2.26
C PHE A 387 -12.85 -25.85 2.53
N GLN A 388 -13.04 -25.07 1.47
CA GLN A 388 -13.16 -23.63 1.52
C GLN A 388 -14.42 -23.18 2.28
N ALA A 389 -15.55 -23.87 2.07
CA ALA A 389 -16.79 -23.61 2.81
C ALA A 389 -16.64 -23.95 4.31
N ASN A 390 -15.94 -25.04 4.63
CA ASN A 390 -15.66 -25.43 6.00
C ASN A 390 -14.76 -24.40 6.70
N VAL A 391 -13.70 -23.95 6.05
CA VAL A 391 -12.80 -22.90 6.56
C VAL A 391 -13.54 -21.59 6.78
N LEU A 392 -14.37 -21.14 5.84
CA LEU A 392 -15.16 -19.92 6.00
C LEU A 392 -16.07 -20.01 7.23
N ARG A 393 -16.72 -21.15 7.45
CA ARG A 393 -17.55 -21.39 8.63
C ARG A 393 -16.74 -21.39 9.94
N LEU A 394 -15.52 -21.91 9.93
CA LEU A 394 -14.63 -21.84 11.09
C LEU A 394 -14.25 -20.39 11.42
N TRP A 395 -13.96 -19.58 10.40
CA TRP A 395 -13.68 -18.16 10.55
C TRP A 395 -14.89 -17.38 11.08
N ASP A 396 -16.07 -17.61 10.49
CA ASP A 396 -17.33 -17.00 10.92
C ASP A 396 -17.63 -17.28 12.39
N LYS A 397 -17.27 -18.47 12.87
CA LYS A 397 -17.39 -18.83 14.29
C LYS A 397 -16.52 -17.97 15.20
N GLN A 398 -15.33 -17.56 14.76
CA GLN A 398 -14.45 -16.67 15.53
C GLN A 398 -14.91 -15.21 15.49
N ARG A 399 -15.76 -14.86 14.52
CA ARG A 399 -16.30 -13.51 14.31
C ARG A 399 -17.75 -13.37 14.77
N GLN A 400 -18.25 -14.32 15.56
CA GLN A 400 -19.58 -14.24 16.16
C GLN A 400 -19.69 -13.00 17.05
N GLY A 401 -20.76 -12.22 16.86
CA GLY A 401 -21.00 -10.96 17.58
C GLY A 401 -20.79 -9.70 16.75
N LEU A 402 -20.22 -9.81 15.54
CA LEU A 402 -20.28 -8.73 14.56
C LEU A 402 -21.71 -8.63 13.98
N GLU A 403 -22.16 -7.40 13.71
CA GLU A 403 -23.48 -7.15 13.13
C GLU A 403 -23.66 -7.81 11.75
N GLN A 404 -22.57 -7.99 11.01
CA GLN A 404 -22.56 -8.58 9.69
C GLN A 404 -21.40 -9.56 9.53
N LEU A 405 -21.65 -10.66 8.81
CA LEU A 405 -20.59 -11.58 8.41
C LEU A 405 -19.65 -10.87 7.44
N GLN A 406 -18.37 -10.86 7.77
CA GLN A 406 -17.36 -10.26 6.93
C GLN A 406 -17.12 -11.11 5.67
N PRO A 407 -16.83 -10.47 4.52
CA PRO A 407 -16.31 -11.19 3.37
C PRO A 407 -14.87 -11.67 3.65
N THR A 408 -14.38 -12.56 2.80
CA THR A 408 -12.97 -12.94 2.71
C THR A 408 -12.46 -12.72 1.29
N ILE A 409 -11.14 -12.82 1.11
CA ILE A 409 -10.48 -12.63 -0.18
C ILE A 409 -9.82 -13.95 -0.57
N LEU A 410 -9.96 -14.31 -1.86
CA LEU A 410 -9.22 -15.40 -2.48
C LEU A 410 -8.52 -14.91 -3.75
N TRP A 411 -7.40 -15.51 -4.09
CA TRP A 411 -6.73 -15.30 -5.37
C TRP A 411 -7.55 -15.86 -6.54
N SER A 412 -7.31 -15.33 -7.74
CA SER A 412 -7.79 -15.95 -8.98
C SER A 412 -7.14 -17.33 -9.19
N SER A 413 -7.91 -18.38 -9.40
CA SER A 413 -7.48 -19.78 -9.45
C SER A 413 -8.55 -20.65 -10.12
N HIS A 414 -8.37 -21.98 -10.17
CA HIS A 414 -9.38 -22.88 -10.72
C HIS A 414 -10.73 -22.80 -9.96
N LEU A 415 -10.72 -22.54 -8.64
CA LEU A 415 -11.95 -22.42 -7.85
C LEU A 415 -12.70 -21.11 -8.12
N THR A 416 -11.98 -20.05 -8.48
CA THR A 416 -12.54 -18.75 -8.83
C THR A 416 -12.68 -18.55 -10.33
N ASP A 417 -12.54 -19.61 -11.14
CA ASP A 417 -12.77 -19.53 -12.58
C ASP A 417 -14.24 -19.14 -12.87
N PRO A 418 -14.51 -18.18 -13.78
CA PRO A 418 -15.85 -17.74 -14.10
C PRO A 418 -16.84 -18.86 -14.47
N ALA A 419 -16.37 -19.99 -15.03
CA ALA A 419 -17.21 -21.12 -15.39
C ALA A 419 -17.80 -21.85 -14.17
N VAL A 420 -17.11 -21.84 -13.03
CA VAL A 420 -17.48 -22.65 -11.84
C VAL A 420 -17.67 -21.84 -10.56
N ILE A 421 -17.17 -20.60 -10.49
CA ILE A 421 -17.13 -19.80 -9.26
C ILE A 421 -18.49 -19.67 -8.55
N GLU A 422 -19.58 -19.51 -9.30
CA GLU A 422 -20.94 -19.35 -8.74
C GLU A 422 -21.47 -20.63 -8.06
N LYS A 423 -20.87 -21.80 -8.34
CA LYS A 423 -21.19 -23.07 -7.67
C LYS A 423 -20.64 -23.10 -6.25
N TYR A 424 -19.47 -22.51 -6.02
CA TYR A 424 -18.71 -22.69 -4.77
C TYR A 424 -18.65 -21.44 -3.89
N LEU A 425 -18.58 -20.24 -4.50
CA LEU A 425 -18.19 -19.01 -3.82
C LEU A 425 -19.28 -17.95 -3.95
N PRO A 426 -20.17 -17.76 -2.94
CA PRO A 426 -21.16 -16.69 -2.97
C PRO A 426 -20.50 -15.30 -3.05
N LYS A 427 -20.87 -14.49 -4.05
CA LYS A 427 -20.25 -13.18 -4.33
C LYS A 427 -20.36 -12.15 -3.19
N GLU A 428 -21.32 -12.33 -2.29
CA GLU A 428 -21.49 -11.51 -1.09
C GLU A 428 -20.40 -11.82 -0.05
N ARG A 429 -19.90 -13.07 -0.04
CA ARG A 429 -18.90 -13.57 0.91
C ARG A 429 -17.47 -13.52 0.39
N TYR A 430 -17.27 -13.39 -0.92
CA TYR A 430 -15.94 -13.43 -1.53
C TYR A 430 -15.60 -12.17 -2.34
N VAL A 431 -14.39 -11.67 -2.13
CA VAL A 431 -13.66 -10.75 -3.01
C VAL A 431 -12.59 -11.56 -3.73
N VAL A 432 -12.36 -11.31 -5.02
CA VAL A 432 -11.32 -12.02 -5.77
C VAL A 432 -10.14 -11.09 -6.04
N GLN A 433 -8.95 -11.48 -5.61
CA GLN A 433 -7.71 -10.80 -5.97
C GLN A 433 -7.14 -11.42 -7.26
N THR A 434 -7.18 -10.67 -8.35
CA THR A 434 -6.77 -11.21 -9.67
C THR A 434 -5.28 -10.97 -9.91
N TRP A 435 -4.58 -12.00 -10.37
CA TRP A 435 -3.14 -11.93 -10.68
C TRP A 435 -2.79 -12.38 -12.10
N VAL A 436 -3.53 -11.85 -13.07
CA VAL A 436 -3.32 -12.14 -14.49
C VAL A 436 -2.59 -11.00 -15.20
N GLU A 437 -2.07 -11.29 -16.39
CA GLU A 437 -1.51 -10.27 -17.27
C GLU A 437 -2.57 -9.26 -17.72
N SER A 438 -2.13 -8.04 -18.06
CA SER A 438 -3.02 -6.94 -18.48
C SER A 438 -3.84 -7.21 -19.74
N ASP A 439 -3.49 -8.22 -20.53
CA ASP A 439 -4.19 -8.63 -21.75
C ASP A 439 -5.31 -9.66 -21.49
N LYS A 440 -5.47 -10.14 -20.26
CA LYS A 440 -6.48 -11.15 -19.91
C LYS A 440 -7.80 -10.50 -19.50
N ASP A 441 -8.89 -11.05 -20.00
CA ASP A 441 -10.25 -10.58 -19.72
C ASP A 441 -10.81 -11.08 -18.38
N LEU A 442 -10.07 -11.88 -17.61
CA LEU A 442 -10.55 -12.49 -16.36
C LEU A 442 -11.17 -11.46 -15.38
N PRO A 443 -10.53 -10.29 -15.11
CA PRO A 443 -11.14 -9.28 -14.24
C PRO A 443 -12.50 -8.79 -14.77
N LEU A 444 -12.62 -8.61 -16.09
CA LEU A 444 -13.87 -8.17 -16.70
C LEU A 444 -14.97 -9.26 -16.61
N GLN A 445 -14.61 -10.53 -16.77
CA GLN A 445 -15.54 -11.65 -16.66
C GLN A 445 -16.08 -11.78 -15.22
N LEU A 446 -15.22 -11.67 -14.20
CA LEU A 446 -15.63 -11.72 -12.81
C LEU A 446 -16.50 -10.53 -12.39
N VAL A 447 -16.16 -9.32 -12.85
CA VAL A 447 -17.00 -8.13 -12.64
C VAL A 447 -18.39 -8.31 -13.26
N ARG A 448 -18.49 -8.89 -14.47
CA ARG A 448 -19.78 -9.17 -15.13
C ARG A 448 -20.63 -10.18 -14.34
N LYS A 449 -20.01 -11.10 -13.60
CA LYS A 449 -20.69 -12.01 -12.66
C LYS A 449 -21.04 -11.36 -11.31
N GLY A 450 -20.60 -10.12 -11.10
CA GLY A 450 -20.95 -9.31 -9.93
C GLY A 450 -20.00 -9.43 -8.74
N TYR A 451 -18.89 -10.15 -8.89
CA TYR A 451 -17.83 -10.26 -7.87
C TYR A 451 -17.10 -8.94 -7.71
N ARG A 452 -16.67 -8.67 -6.47
CA ARG A 452 -15.78 -7.56 -6.15
C ARG A 452 -14.33 -7.98 -6.35
N LEU A 453 -13.50 -7.09 -6.86
CA LEU A 453 -12.11 -7.39 -7.22
C LEU A 453 -11.09 -6.49 -6.54
N ILE A 454 -9.93 -7.07 -6.26
CA ILE A 454 -8.66 -6.38 -6.09
C ILE A 454 -7.78 -6.79 -7.27
N VAL A 455 -7.12 -5.84 -7.94
CA VAL A 455 -6.34 -6.13 -9.15
C VAL A 455 -4.84 -6.06 -8.86
N SER A 456 -4.14 -7.16 -9.12
CA SER A 456 -2.68 -7.28 -9.02
C SER A 456 -2.10 -7.68 -10.37
N THR A 457 -2.00 -6.73 -11.30
CA THR A 457 -1.63 -7.03 -12.69
C THR A 457 -0.23 -7.65 -12.80
N LYS A 458 -0.16 -8.93 -13.17
CA LYS A 458 1.07 -9.75 -13.13
C LYS A 458 2.23 -9.16 -13.93
N ASN A 459 1.95 -8.63 -15.12
CA ASN A 459 2.99 -8.09 -15.99
C ASN A 459 3.31 -6.60 -15.76
N ALA A 460 2.86 -6.00 -14.66
CA ALA A 460 3.14 -4.61 -14.30
C ALA A 460 3.39 -4.39 -12.80
N TRP A 461 2.63 -5.03 -11.91
CA TRP A 461 2.62 -4.79 -10.46
C TRP A 461 3.20 -5.94 -9.63
N TYR A 462 3.83 -6.93 -10.26
CA TYR A 462 4.68 -7.93 -9.59
C TYR A 462 6.12 -7.42 -9.57
N PHE A 463 6.63 -7.10 -8.39
CA PHE A 463 7.90 -6.38 -8.21
C PHE A 463 9.10 -7.31 -8.00
N ASP A 464 8.85 -8.58 -7.72
CA ASP A 464 9.79 -9.70 -7.70
C ASP A 464 10.26 -10.13 -9.10
N HIS A 465 9.43 -9.90 -10.13
CA HIS A 465 9.76 -10.20 -11.52
C HIS A 465 11.04 -9.51 -12.01
N GLY A 466 11.78 -10.23 -12.87
CA GLY A 466 13.05 -9.82 -13.48
C GLY A 466 14.27 -10.58 -12.97
N PHE A 467 14.09 -11.42 -11.95
CA PHE A 467 15.19 -12.17 -11.31
C PHE A 467 14.96 -13.68 -11.28
N TRP A 468 13.73 -14.11 -11.57
CA TRP A 468 13.34 -15.52 -11.61
C TRP A 468 12.93 -15.96 -13.01
N GLY A 469 13.51 -17.07 -13.49
CA GLY A 469 13.12 -17.74 -14.73
C GLY A 469 13.07 -16.81 -15.94
N VAL A 470 11.90 -16.73 -16.58
CA VAL A 470 11.63 -15.92 -17.79
C VAL A 470 10.90 -14.61 -17.49
N THR A 471 10.83 -14.22 -16.21
CA THR A 471 10.15 -12.98 -15.80
C THR A 471 10.95 -11.74 -16.22
N ASN A 472 10.25 -10.63 -16.42
CA ASN A 472 10.86 -9.36 -16.83
C ASN A 472 10.73 -8.32 -15.72
N TYR A 473 11.79 -7.57 -15.46
CA TYR A 473 11.72 -6.43 -14.56
C TYR A 473 10.81 -5.34 -15.15
N TYR A 474 9.89 -4.80 -14.34
CA TYR A 474 9.00 -3.71 -14.73
C TYR A 474 9.44 -2.41 -14.06
N ASN A 475 9.89 -1.46 -14.87
CA ASN A 475 10.25 -0.13 -14.41
C ASN A 475 9.02 0.70 -14.02
N TRP A 476 9.27 1.81 -13.30
CA TRP A 476 8.20 2.67 -12.80
C TRP A 476 7.25 3.21 -13.90
N ARG A 477 7.73 3.42 -15.13
CA ARG A 477 6.89 3.88 -16.25
C ARG A 477 5.87 2.84 -16.64
N LYS A 478 6.27 1.56 -16.72
CA LYS A 478 5.35 0.45 -16.98
C LYS A 478 4.33 0.29 -15.85
N VAL A 479 4.80 0.36 -14.60
CA VAL A 479 3.96 0.31 -13.39
C VAL A 479 2.90 1.42 -13.40
N TYR A 480 3.31 2.66 -13.70
CA TYR A 480 2.43 3.83 -13.74
C TYR A 480 1.40 3.74 -14.88
N ASN A 481 1.82 3.24 -16.03
CA ASN A 481 0.98 3.15 -17.22
C ASN A 481 -0.07 2.03 -17.16
N ASN A 482 0.05 1.10 -16.21
CA ASN A 482 -0.99 0.11 -15.95
C ASN A 482 -2.26 0.79 -15.41
N LYS A 483 -3.32 0.85 -16.22
CA LYS A 483 -4.57 1.52 -15.86
C LYS A 483 -5.48 0.57 -15.10
N LEU A 484 -6.10 1.06 -14.02
CA LEU A 484 -7.09 0.28 -13.30
C LEU A 484 -8.42 0.22 -14.08
N LEU A 485 -9.04 -0.96 -14.11
CA LEU A 485 -10.36 -1.18 -14.69
C LEU A 485 -11.40 -0.27 -14.00
N LYS A 486 -12.15 0.51 -14.79
CA LYS A 486 -13.20 1.39 -14.25
C LYS A 486 -14.48 0.60 -14.00
N SER A 487 -14.73 0.23 -12.75
CA SER A 487 -15.97 -0.42 -12.30
C SER A 487 -16.16 -0.20 -10.80
N THR A 488 -17.41 -0.03 -10.35
CA THR A 488 -17.75 0.05 -8.91
C THR A 488 -17.50 -1.26 -8.16
N LYS A 489 -17.25 -2.35 -8.89
CA LYS A 489 -16.87 -3.66 -8.32
C LYS A 489 -15.37 -3.81 -8.13
N VAL A 490 -14.55 -2.92 -8.70
CA VAL A 490 -13.11 -2.92 -8.46
C VAL A 490 -12.85 -2.06 -7.23
N LEU A 491 -12.43 -2.70 -6.14
CA LEU A 491 -12.20 -2.05 -4.85
C LEU A 491 -10.86 -1.32 -4.79
N GLY A 492 -9.94 -1.70 -5.68
CA GLY A 492 -8.61 -1.12 -5.77
C GLY A 492 -7.66 -2.07 -6.47
N GLY A 493 -6.39 -1.97 -6.14
CA GLY A 493 -5.36 -2.85 -6.64
C GLY A 493 -4.18 -2.93 -5.68
N GLU A 494 -3.27 -3.84 -5.96
CA GLU A 494 -2.15 -4.13 -5.08
C GLU A 494 -0.91 -4.47 -5.89
N ALA A 495 0.23 -3.90 -5.46
CA ALA A 495 1.54 -4.31 -5.93
C ALA A 495 2.04 -5.47 -5.08
N CYS A 496 2.40 -6.58 -5.72
CA CYS A 496 2.86 -7.78 -5.06
C CYS A 496 4.40 -7.81 -5.05
N ILE A 497 4.95 -8.17 -3.90
CA ILE A 497 6.39 -8.34 -3.70
C ILE A 497 6.58 -9.72 -3.08
N TRP A 498 6.58 -10.76 -3.93
CA TRP A 498 6.92 -12.11 -3.49
C TRP A 498 8.41 -12.19 -3.11
N THR A 499 8.74 -13.00 -2.11
CA THR A 499 10.02 -12.90 -1.38
C THR A 499 10.99 -14.05 -1.62
N GLU A 500 10.84 -14.82 -2.70
CA GLU A 500 11.77 -15.90 -3.08
C GLU A 500 13.18 -15.36 -3.35
N PHE A 501 13.27 -14.13 -3.88
CA PHE A 501 14.53 -13.43 -4.20
C PHE A 501 14.67 -12.07 -3.51
N ILE A 502 13.85 -11.81 -2.49
CA ILE A 502 13.82 -10.52 -1.78
C ILE A 502 13.96 -10.77 -0.28
N ASP A 503 14.90 -10.06 0.31
CA ASP A 503 15.23 -10.07 1.73
C ASP A 503 15.25 -8.64 2.30
N GLU A 504 15.62 -8.47 3.57
CA GLU A 504 15.72 -7.14 4.19
C GLU A 504 16.70 -6.17 3.50
N ASN A 505 17.66 -6.69 2.73
CA ASN A 505 18.68 -5.89 2.08
C ASN A 505 18.20 -5.31 0.75
N SER A 506 17.28 -6.00 0.10
CA SER A 506 16.75 -5.66 -1.22
C SER A 506 15.33 -5.09 -1.20
N LEU A 507 14.59 -5.25 -0.11
CA LEU A 507 13.19 -4.82 0.00
C LEU A 507 12.96 -3.36 -0.42
N ASP A 508 13.77 -2.42 0.08
CA ASP A 508 13.61 -1.00 -0.21
C ASP A 508 13.74 -0.68 -1.70
N SER A 509 14.82 -1.17 -2.34
CA SER A 509 15.14 -0.86 -3.73
C SER A 509 14.23 -1.61 -4.70
N ARG A 510 13.70 -2.76 -4.29
CA ARG A 510 12.66 -3.50 -5.00
C ARG A 510 11.32 -2.77 -4.94
N THR A 511 10.98 -2.20 -3.80
CA THR A 511 9.67 -1.58 -3.57
C THR A 511 9.61 -0.17 -4.12
N TRP A 512 10.60 0.65 -3.76
CA TRP A 512 10.61 2.08 -4.02
C TRP A 512 11.58 2.44 -5.15
N PRO A 513 11.21 3.38 -6.04
CA PRO A 513 10.03 4.22 -6.00
C PRO A 513 8.83 3.65 -6.79
N ARG A 514 8.91 2.42 -7.34
CA ARG A 514 7.83 1.83 -8.15
C ARG A 514 6.49 1.80 -7.42
N LEU A 515 6.47 1.52 -6.13
CA LEU A 515 5.25 1.52 -5.33
C LEU A 515 4.55 2.89 -5.30
N ALA A 516 5.30 3.99 -5.37
CA ALA A 516 4.71 5.34 -5.47
C ALA A 516 3.94 5.54 -6.79
N ALA A 517 4.36 4.88 -7.88
CA ALA A 517 3.63 4.87 -9.14
C ALA A 517 2.27 4.18 -9.03
N VAL A 518 2.20 3.10 -8.26
CA VAL A 518 0.93 2.43 -7.93
C VAL A 518 0.05 3.34 -7.06
N GLY A 519 0.64 4.03 -6.08
CA GLY A 519 -0.07 5.01 -5.24
C GLY A 519 -0.82 6.07 -6.04
N GLU A 520 -0.18 6.74 -7.00
CA GLU A 520 -0.86 7.74 -7.84
C GLU A 520 -1.92 7.12 -8.76
N ARG A 521 -1.66 5.91 -9.25
CA ARG A 521 -2.60 5.17 -10.08
C ARG A 521 -3.88 4.77 -9.32
N LEU A 522 -3.77 4.37 -8.07
CA LEU A 522 -4.91 4.00 -7.22
C LEU A 522 -5.62 5.23 -6.64
N TRP A 523 -4.89 6.31 -6.38
CA TRP A 523 -5.46 7.54 -5.80
C TRP A 523 -6.24 8.39 -6.81
N ALA A 524 -5.65 8.68 -7.98
CA ALA A 524 -6.24 9.58 -8.98
C ALA A 524 -6.55 8.92 -10.33
N ASN A 525 -5.98 7.73 -10.58
CA ASN A 525 -6.08 6.99 -11.85
C ASN A 525 -6.01 7.89 -13.11
N PRO A 526 -4.97 8.74 -13.26
CA PRO A 526 -4.90 9.76 -14.31
C PRO A 526 -4.91 9.17 -15.72
N LEU A 527 -5.53 9.85 -16.69
CA LEU A 527 -5.53 9.39 -18.08
C LEU A 527 -4.14 9.48 -18.71
N GLN A 528 -3.35 10.47 -18.32
CA GLN A 528 -2.00 10.73 -18.81
C GLN A 528 -1.05 9.57 -18.47
N ASP A 529 -0.02 9.43 -19.30
CA ASP A 529 1.03 8.44 -19.11
C ASP A 529 2.15 8.96 -18.19
N ALA A 530 3.12 8.08 -17.92
CA ALA A 530 4.26 8.36 -17.05
C ALA A 530 5.11 9.56 -17.52
N SER A 531 5.11 9.92 -18.81
CA SER A 531 5.91 11.04 -19.31
C SER A 531 5.47 12.38 -18.73
N LYS A 532 4.17 12.53 -18.42
CA LYS A 532 3.61 13.71 -17.78
C LYS A 532 3.83 13.76 -16.26
N ALA A 533 4.27 12.65 -15.68
CA ALA A 533 4.48 12.51 -14.24
C ALA A 533 5.98 12.58 -13.85
N GLU A 534 6.89 12.56 -14.82
CA GLU A 534 8.33 12.36 -14.65
C GLU A 534 8.98 13.32 -13.64
N GLY A 535 8.84 14.64 -13.83
CA GLY A 535 9.46 15.62 -12.93
C GLY A 535 8.99 15.50 -11.48
N ARG A 536 7.70 15.21 -11.29
CA ARG A 536 7.08 14.99 -9.96
C ARG A 536 7.58 13.70 -9.34
N PHE A 537 7.67 12.63 -10.12
CA PHE A 537 8.16 11.34 -9.68
C PHE A 537 9.61 11.39 -9.22
N TYR A 538 10.47 12.09 -9.97
CA TYR A 538 11.88 12.30 -9.60
C TYR A 538 12.01 13.07 -8.29
N ARG A 539 11.23 14.14 -8.11
CA ARG A 539 11.19 14.84 -6.82
C ARG A 539 10.72 13.93 -5.69
N HIS A 540 9.64 13.17 -5.90
CA HIS A 540 9.10 12.28 -4.88
C HIS A 540 10.10 11.20 -4.47
N ARG A 541 10.85 10.62 -5.42
CA ARG A 541 11.96 9.71 -5.13
C ARG A 541 13.00 10.32 -4.21
N GLU A 542 13.46 11.55 -4.48
CA GLU A 542 14.44 12.22 -3.62
C GLU A 542 13.88 12.46 -2.21
N ARG A 543 12.58 12.75 -2.08
CA ARG A 543 11.92 12.85 -0.76
C ARG A 543 11.96 11.52 0.00
N LEU A 544 11.71 10.40 -0.67
CA LEU A 544 11.81 9.07 -0.05
C LEU A 544 13.23 8.82 0.48
N ILE A 545 14.27 9.22 -0.26
CA ILE A 545 15.67 9.15 0.20
C ILE A 545 15.86 9.99 1.46
N THR A 546 15.39 11.24 1.47
CA THR A 546 15.52 12.13 2.63
C THR A 546 14.76 11.59 3.86
N ARG A 547 13.66 10.85 3.65
CA ARG A 547 12.92 10.18 4.72
C ARG A 547 13.62 8.93 5.26
N GLY A 548 14.71 8.48 4.64
CA GLY A 548 15.56 7.36 5.08
C GLY A 548 15.35 6.05 4.31
N LEU A 549 14.55 6.05 3.23
CA LEU A 549 14.39 4.89 2.37
C LEU A 549 15.54 4.78 1.36
N ARG A 550 15.71 3.58 0.79
CA ARG A 550 16.75 3.30 -0.23
C ARG A 550 16.12 2.95 -1.58
N PRO A 551 15.39 3.89 -2.23
CA PRO A 551 14.78 3.63 -3.53
C PRO A 551 15.82 3.40 -4.63
N GLU A 552 15.50 2.53 -5.60
CA GLU A 552 16.32 2.33 -6.78
C GLU A 552 16.48 3.62 -7.62
N ALA A 553 17.54 3.70 -8.41
CA ALA A 553 17.73 4.78 -9.38
C ALA A 553 16.79 4.61 -10.58
N VAL A 554 16.20 5.71 -11.04
CA VAL A 554 15.21 5.69 -12.13
C VAL A 554 15.66 6.43 -13.39
N ALA A 555 16.66 7.29 -13.27
CA ALA A 555 17.31 8.00 -14.36
C ALA A 555 18.73 8.43 -13.93
N PRO A 556 19.64 8.73 -14.88
CA PRO A 556 20.89 9.43 -14.58
C PRO A 556 20.62 10.79 -13.91
N LYS A 557 21.46 11.18 -12.94
CA LYS A 557 21.29 12.46 -12.23
C LYS A 557 21.23 13.67 -13.16
N TRP A 558 21.96 13.62 -14.28
CA TRP A 558 21.90 14.66 -15.30
C TRP A 558 20.51 14.77 -15.93
N CYS A 559 19.83 13.65 -16.22
CA CYS A 559 18.48 13.65 -16.76
C CYS A 559 17.47 14.24 -15.76
N GLU A 560 17.64 13.95 -14.47
CA GLU A 560 16.82 14.58 -13.43
C GLU A 560 16.98 16.11 -13.38
N GLN A 561 18.17 16.63 -13.71
CA GLN A 561 18.49 18.06 -13.69
C GLN A 561 18.22 18.80 -15.01
N ASN A 562 17.96 18.07 -16.11
CA ASN A 562 17.76 18.64 -17.45
C ASN A 562 16.47 18.05 -18.04
N GLU A 563 15.34 18.54 -17.55
CA GLU A 563 14.03 17.98 -17.88
C GLU A 563 13.71 18.07 -19.37
N GLY A 564 13.35 16.94 -19.96
CA GLY A 564 13.00 16.85 -21.38
C GLY A 564 14.16 16.55 -22.33
N GLU A 565 15.40 16.49 -21.85
CA GLU A 565 16.58 16.17 -22.67
C GLU A 565 16.83 14.66 -22.81
N CYS A 566 16.33 13.85 -21.88
CA CYS A 566 16.48 12.39 -21.88
C CYS A 566 15.14 11.71 -22.25
N GLN A 567 14.79 11.71 -23.54
CA GLN A 567 13.54 11.11 -24.03
C GLN A 567 13.73 9.70 -24.57
#